data_AF-A0A7W7AYZ8-F1
#
_entry.id   AF-A0A7W7AYZ8-F1
#
_cell.length_a   1.000
_cell.length_b   1.000
_cell.length_c   1.000
_cell.angle_alpha   90.00
_cell.angle_beta   90.00
_cell.angle_gamma   90.00
#
_symmetry.space_group_name_H-M   'P 1'
#
loop_
_entity.id
_entity.type
_entity.pdbx_description
1 polymer ?
#
loop_
_entity_poly.entity_id
_entity_poly.type
_entity_poly.pdbx_seq_one_letter_code
_entity_poly.pdbx_strand_id
1 'polypeptide(L)'
;MMKPLLVFAVIGTTALTAAALPAEARDRTRIVNVEGAGGSLVRQRSVSREPGSRAVSRSVQGGEGRGYVSSRGRSVEDGAYTGGRMTTTNRGATFGRSTAAAANGDGSADYSTTRTRRDGSTTTRSGTVTRDD
;
A
#
# COMPACT_ATOMS: atom_id res chain seq x y z
N MET A 1 47.55 -60.46 12.88
CA MET A 1 47.68 -59.15 12.19
C MET A 1 46.38 -58.37 12.38
N MET A 2 46.35 -57.41 13.31
CA MET A 2 45.19 -56.54 13.55
C MET A 2 45.47 -55.17 12.91
N LYS A 3 44.55 -54.67 12.10
CA LYS A 3 44.60 -53.35 11.45
C LYS A 3 43.72 -52.37 12.24
N PRO A 4 44.19 -51.17 12.61
CA PRO A 4 43.31 -50.17 13.21
C PRO A 4 42.60 -49.39 12.09
N LEU A 5 41.28 -49.22 12.21
CA LEU A 5 40.49 -48.37 11.33
C LEU A 5 40.35 -46.99 11.99
N LEU A 6 40.86 -45.96 11.32
CA LEU A 6 40.77 -44.56 11.73
C LEU A 6 39.33 -44.05 11.45
N VAL A 7 38.64 -43.56 12.48
CA VAL A 7 37.32 -42.92 12.34
C VAL A 7 37.53 -41.42 12.17
N PHE A 8 37.17 -40.87 11.00
CA PHE A 8 37.15 -39.43 10.75
C PHE A 8 35.79 -38.86 11.19
N ALA A 9 35.81 -37.90 12.12
CA ALA A 9 34.64 -37.12 12.51
C ALA A 9 34.32 -36.09 11.41
N VAL A 10 33.16 -36.23 10.77
CA VAL A 10 32.63 -35.22 9.83
C VAL A 10 31.98 -34.11 10.65
N ILE A 11 32.59 -32.93 10.64
CA ILE A 11 32.03 -31.70 11.20
C ILE A 11 30.90 -31.24 10.27
N GLY A 12 29.65 -31.45 10.69
CA GLY A 12 28.48 -30.94 10.00
C GLY A 12 28.42 -29.41 10.08
N THR A 13 28.45 -28.75 8.92
CA THR A 13 28.27 -27.31 8.79
C THR A 13 26.78 -27.00 8.93
N THR A 14 26.37 -26.34 10.00
CA THR A 14 25.01 -25.82 10.15
C THR A 14 24.85 -24.58 9.26
N ALA A 15 24.00 -24.68 8.23
CA ALA A 15 23.60 -23.53 7.44
C ALA A 15 22.75 -22.59 8.31
N LEU A 16 23.25 -21.39 8.61
CA LEU A 16 22.43 -20.32 9.16
C LEU A 16 21.42 -19.88 8.09
N THR A 17 20.16 -20.31 8.22
CA THR A 17 19.05 -19.66 7.54
C THR A 17 18.86 -18.28 8.14
N ALA A 18 19.32 -17.24 7.44
CA ALA A 18 19.00 -15.86 7.78
C ALA A 18 17.49 -15.66 7.63
N ALA A 19 16.77 -15.66 8.75
CA ALA A 19 15.36 -15.28 8.77
C ALA A 19 15.25 -13.84 8.24
N ALA A 20 14.47 -13.64 7.18
CA ALA A 20 14.11 -12.31 6.73
C ALA A 20 13.31 -11.65 7.86
N LEU A 21 13.90 -10.66 8.54
CA LEU A 21 13.19 -9.90 9.55
C LEU A 21 11.97 -9.23 8.87
N PRO A 22 10.77 -9.30 9.48
CA PRO A 22 9.60 -8.63 8.93
C PRO A 22 9.94 -7.15 8.77
N ALA A 23 9.68 -6.60 7.59
CA ALA A 23 9.91 -5.19 7.33
C ALA A 23 9.10 -4.37 8.33
N GLU A 24 9.78 -3.73 9.27
CA GLU A 24 9.14 -2.98 10.35
C GLU A 24 8.10 -2.00 9.81
N ALA A 25 7.00 -1.86 10.55
CA ALA A 25 5.98 -0.87 10.28
C ALA A 25 6.63 0.52 10.22
N ARG A 26 6.66 1.15 9.04
CA ARG A 26 7.34 2.43 8.84
C ARG A 26 6.34 3.56 8.72
N ASP A 27 6.19 4.28 9.82
CA ASP A 27 5.45 5.53 9.86
C ASP A 27 6.35 6.71 9.46
N ARG A 28 5.84 7.55 8.56
CA ARG A 28 6.50 8.78 8.15
C ARG A 28 5.51 9.92 8.00
N THR A 29 5.74 10.97 8.77
CA THR A 29 4.99 12.22 8.69
C THR A 29 5.85 13.33 8.09
N ARG A 30 5.23 14.18 7.27
CA ARG A 30 5.83 15.40 6.74
C ARG A 30 4.79 16.52 6.75
N ILE A 31 5.17 17.67 7.28
CA ILE A 31 4.41 18.92 7.23
C ILE A 31 5.23 19.94 6.45
N VAL A 32 4.59 20.71 5.59
CA VAL A 32 5.20 21.81 4.83
C VAL A 32 4.27 23.01 4.95
N ASN A 33 4.83 24.12 5.41
CA ASN A 33 4.16 25.41 5.46
C ASN A 33 4.81 26.33 4.42
N VAL A 34 3.98 27.04 3.66
CA VAL A 34 4.42 28.04 2.69
C VAL A 34 3.61 29.30 2.95
N GLU A 35 4.28 30.43 3.08
CA GLU A 35 3.68 31.75 3.23
C GLU A 35 4.29 32.69 2.20
N GLY A 36 3.46 33.53 1.59
CA GLY A 36 3.91 34.53 0.63
C GLY A 36 2.80 35.50 0.24
N ALA A 37 3.10 36.41 -0.68
CA ALA A 37 2.16 37.44 -1.14
C ALA A 37 0.84 36.87 -1.69
N GLY A 38 0.85 35.62 -2.18
CA GLY A 38 -0.33 34.90 -2.66
C GLY A 38 -1.11 34.13 -1.59
N GLY A 39 -0.78 34.27 -0.31
CA GLY A 39 -1.42 33.61 0.83
C GLY A 39 -0.58 32.50 1.48
N SER A 40 -1.22 31.75 2.38
CA SER A 40 -0.60 30.65 3.12
C SER A 40 -1.13 29.28 2.68
N LEU A 41 -0.26 28.27 2.78
CA LEU A 41 -0.55 26.88 2.48
C LEU A 41 0.10 25.96 3.52
N VAL A 42 -0.71 25.14 4.18
CA VAL A 42 -0.26 24.05 5.05
C VAL A 42 -0.55 22.72 4.36
N ARG A 43 0.50 21.92 4.15
CA ARG A 43 0.39 20.58 3.58
C ARG A 43 0.94 19.55 4.54
N GLN A 44 0.11 18.59 4.94
CA GLN A 44 0.52 17.46 5.76
C GLN A 44 0.36 16.14 5.00
N ARG A 45 1.26 15.21 5.29
CA ARG A 45 1.21 13.85 4.80
C ARG A 45 1.72 12.89 5.86
N SER A 46 0.90 11.91 6.24
CA SER A 46 1.35 10.72 6.96
C SER A 46 1.33 9.51 6.03
N VAL A 47 2.23 8.58 6.27
CA VAL A 47 2.32 7.30 5.58
C VAL A 47 2.58 6.25 6.64
N SER A 48 1.80 5.19 6.62
CA SER A 48 2.09 3.95 7.34
C SER A 48 2.30 2.83 6.34
N ARG A 49 3.26 1.95 6.59
CA ARG A 49 3.62 0.83 5.72
C ARG A 49 3.89 -0.37 6.58
N GLU A 50 3.25 -1.47 6.26
CA GLU A 50 3.48 -2.79 6.84
C GLU A 50 3.66 -3.79 5.70
N PRO A 51 4.15 -5.01 5.94
CA PRO A 51 4.09 -6.07 4.95
C PRO A 51 2.65 -6.25 4.44
N GLY A 52 2.45 -6.34 3.13
CA GLY A 52 1.11 -6.43 2.51
C GLY A 52 0.31 -5.12 2.49
N SER A 53 0.45 -4.25 3.50
CA SER A 53 -0.41 -3.08 3.69
C SER A 53 0.27 -1.71 3.55
N ARG A 54 -0.49 -0.71 3.12
CA ARG A 54 -0.04 0.70 3.11
C ARG A 54 -1.20 1.66 3.25
N ALA A 55 -1.11 2.55 4.25
CA ALA A 55 -2.01 3.67 4.44
C ALA A 55 -1.29 5.01 4.20
N VAL A 56 -2.00 5.98 3.63
CA VAL A 56 -1.50 7.34 3.39
C VAL A 56 -2.62 8.33 3.63
N SER A 57 -2.40 9.26 4.56
CA SER A 57 -3.27 10.41 4.77
C SER A 57 -2.58 11.68 4.29
N ARG A 58 -3.30 12.53 3.57
CA ARG A 58 -2.83 13.84 3.10
C ARG A 58 -3.87 14.89 3.41
N SER A 59 -3.42 16.05 3.87
CA SER A 59 -4.26 17.24 3.93
C SER A 59 -3.53 18.42 3.30
N VAL A 60 -4.32 19.30 2.70
CA VAL A 60 -3.88 20.60 2.20
C VAL A 60 -4.90 21.61 2.68
N GLN A 61 -4.43 22.63 3.41
CA GLN A 61 -5.22 23.75 3.88
C GLN A 61 -4.61 25.02 3.32
N GLY A 62 -5.40 25.80 2.60
CA GLY A 62 -5.03 27.13 2.11
C GLY A 62 -6.11 28.15 2.42
N GLY A 63 -5.86 29.40 2.05
CA GLY A 63 -6.82 30.49 2.21
C GLY A 63 -8.15 30.26 1.47
N GLU A 64 -9.16 31.08 1.83
CA GLU A 64 -10.47 31.14 1.14
C GLU A 64 -11.26 29.83 1.11
N GLY A 65 -11.11 29.00 2.16
CA GLY A 65 -11.78 27.70 2.24
C GLY A 65 -11.30 26.70 1.17
N ARG A 66 -10.13 26.93 0.56
CA ARG A 66 -9.50 25.98 -0.37
C ARG A 66 -8.76 24.92 0.43
N GLY A 67 -9.11 23.66 0.21
CA GLY A 67 -8.40 22.57 0.86
C GLY A 67 -9.08 21.23 0.67
N TYR A 68 -8.40 20.19 1.11
CA TYR A 68 -8.94 18.84 1.14
C TYR A 68 -8.19 17.95 2.13
N VAL A 69 -8.87 16.87 2.53
CA VAL A 69 -8.27 15.70 3.17
C VAL A 69 -8.44 14.51 2.24
N SER A 70 -7.40 13.68 2.10
CA SER A 70 -7.44 12.46 1.31
C SER A 70 -6.74 11.32 2.02
N SER A 71 -7.46 10.22 2.20
CA SER A 71 -6.93 8.94 2.65
C SER A 71 -6.76 8.00 1.45
N ARG A 72 -5.68 7.22 1.42
CA ARG A 72 -5.45 6.14 0.46
C ARG A 72 -4.91 4.94 1.20
N GLY A 73 -5.57 3.79 1.03
CA GLY A 73 -5.17 2.51 1.62
C GLY A 73 -4.99 1.45 0.53
N ARG A 74 -4.19 0.43 0.83
CA ARG A 74 -4.26 -0.88 0.17
C ARG A 74 -3.81 -1.97 1.12
N SER A 75 -4.36 -3.17 0.97
CA SER A 75 -3.80 -4.42 1.48
C SER A 75 -3.62 -5.43 0.35
N VAL A 76 -2.63 -6.29 0.50
CA VAL A 76 -2.35 -7.43 -0.37
C VAL A 76 -2.06 -8.63 0.51
N GLU A 77 -2.96 -9.61 0.48
CA GLU A 77 -2.93 -10.82 1.31
C GLU A 77 -3.38 -11.99 0.45
N ASP A 78 -2.60 -13.08 0.43
CA ASP A 78 -2.95 -14.35 -0.23
C ASP A 78 -3.49 -14.23 -1.67
N GLY A 79 -2.83 -13.41 -2.49
CA GLY A 79 -3.22 -13.20 -3.88
C GLY A 79 -4.44 -12.30 -4.08
N ALA A 80 -5.02 -11.77 -3.00
CA ALA A 80 -6.07 -10.77 -3.02
C ALA A 80 -5.49 -9.37 -2.82
N TYR A 81 -5.96 -8.41 -3.62
CA TYR A 81 -5.72 -6.98 -3.48
C TYR A 81 -7.02 -6.31 -3.07
N THR A 82 -6.96 -5.48 -2.03
CA THR A 82 -7.99 -4.49 -1.75
C THR A 82 -7.36 -3.11 -1.62
N GLY A 83 -8.00 -2.08 -2.12
CA GLY A 83 -7.45 -0.74 -1.98
C GLY A 83 -8.38 0.34 -2.45
N GLY A 84 -8.07 1.57 -2.05
CA GLY A 84 -8.93 2.68 -2.36
C GLY A 84 -8.33 4.02 -1.99
N ARG A 85 -9.03 5.06 -2.42
CA ARG A 85 -8.75 6.44 -2.05
C ARG A 85 -10.06 7.17 -1.85
N MET A 86 -10.16 7.93 -0.78
CA MET A 86 -11.20 8.92 -0.57
C MET A 86 -10.58 10.32 -0.53
N THR A 87 -11.32 11.33 -0.97
CA THR A 87 -10.95 12.74 -0.87
C THR A 87 -12.18 13.55 -0.55
N THR A 88 -12.11 14.31 0.53
CA THR A 88 -13.13 15.26 0.96
C THR A 88 -12.53 16.65 0.87
N THR A 89 -13.14 17.50 0.05
CA THR A 89 -12.74 18.91 -0.05
C THR A 89 -13.35 19.70 1.10
N ASN A 90 -12.75 20.84 1.45
CA ASN A 90 -13.31 21.74 2.47
C ASN A 90 -14.70 22.27 2.11
N ARG A 91 -15.09 22.21 0.82
CA ARG A 91 -16.43 22.56 0.33
C ARG A 91 -17.43 21.39 0.41
N GLY A 92 -17.13 20.35 1.19
CA GLY A 92 -18.01 19.21 1.45
C GLY A 92 -18.01 18.10 0.39
N ALA A 93 -17.51 18.36 -0.82
CA ALA A 93 -17.53 17.35 -1.87
C ALA A 93 -16.59 16.17 -1.55
N THR A 94 -17.13 14.96 -1.57
CA THR A 94 -16.40 13.71 -1.33
C THR A 94 -16.40 12.83 -2.58
N PHE A 95 -15.24 12.31 -2.96
CA PHE A 95 -15.08 11.46 -4.12
C PHE A 95 -13.92 10.49 -3.94
N GLY A 96 -13.92 9.40 -4.70
CA GLY A 96 -12.96 8.34 -4.46
C GLY A 96 -13.02 7.19 -5.44
N ARG A 97 -12.26 6.16 -5.10
CA ARG A 97 -12.33 4.86 -5.75
C ARG A 97 -12.02 3.75 -4.76
N SER A 98 -12.59 2.59 -4.99
CA SER A 98 -12.21 1.32 -4.37
C SER A 98 -11.93 0.30 -5.48
N THR A 99 -11.01 -0.60 -5.23
CA THR A 99 -10.62 -1.69 -6.12
C THR A 99 -10.44 -2.94 -5.27
N ALA A 100 -11.03 -4.04 -5.73
CA ALA A 100 -10.73 -5.39 -5.28
C ALA A 100 -10.18 -6.19 -6.46
N ALA A 101 -9.21 -7.05 -6.23
CA ALA A 101 -8.78 -8.05 -7.20
C ALA A 101 -8.36 -9.34 -6.49
N ALA A 102 -8.50 -10.48 -7.15
CA ALA A 102 -8.11 -11.78 -6.62
C ALA A 102 -7.46 -12.63 -7.72
N ALA A 103 -6.36 -13.30 -7.40
CA ALA A 103 -5.74 -14.28 -8.28
C ALA A 103 -6.58 -15.55 -8.36
N ASN A 104 -6.69 -16.13 -9.56
CA ASN A 104 -7.49 -17.33 -9.82
C ASN A 104 -6.68 -18.64 -9.74
N GLY A 105 -5.36 -18.54 -9.54
CA GLY A 105 -4.46 -19.70 -9.42
C GLY A 105 -3.98 -20.27 -10.76
N ASP A 106 -4.51 -19.79 -11.87
CA ASP A 106 -4.19 -20.21 -13.25
C ASP A 106 -3.34 -19.17 -14.02
N GLY A 107 -2.80 -18.16 -13.32
CA GLY A 107 -2.09 -17.03 -13.93
C GLY A 107 -3.00 -15.86 -14.32
N SER A 108 -4.32 -15.98 -14.12
CA SER A 108 -5.28 -14.87 -14.26
C SER A 108 -5.67 -14.25 -12.92
N ALA A 109 -6.29 -13.07 -12.97
CA ALA A 109 -6.88 -12.40 -11.82
C ALA A 109 -8.17 -11.66 -12.20
N ASP A 110 -9.19 -11.80 -11.36
CA ASP A 110 -10.40 -11.00 -11.47
C ASP A 110 -10.24 -9.68 -10.71
N TYR A 111 -10.83 -8.60 -11.23
CA TYR A 111 -10.86 -7.32 -10.56
C TYR A 111 -12.23 -6.65 -10.65
N SER A 112 -12.52 -5.79 -9.68
CA SER A 112 -13.64 -4.86 -9.67
C SER A 112 -13.19 -3.52 -9.11
N THR A 113 -13.47 -2.43 -9.83
CA THR A 113 -13.15 -1.07 -9.42
C THR A 113 -14.38 -0.19 -9.48
N THR A 114 -14.73 0.38 -8.34
CA THR A 114 -15.81 1.36 -8.21
C THR A 114 -15.20 2.75 -8.07
N ARG A 115 -15.68 3.71 -8.86
CA ARG A 115 -15.25 5.11 -8.79
C ARG A 115 -16.45 6.01 -8.56
N THR A 116 -16.42 6.76 -7.46
CA THR A 116 -17.38 7.82 -7.16
C THR A 116 -16.76 9.17 -7.52
N ARG A 117 -17.44 9.93 -8.37
CA ARG A 117 -17.02 11.26 -8.81
C ARG A 117 -17.51 12.32 -7.83
N ARG A 118 -17.06 13.56 -8.04
CA ARG A 118 -17.39 14.70 -7.18
C ARG A 118 -18.89 15.05 -7.18
N ASP A 119 -19.57 14.76 -8.28
CA ASP A 119 -21.02 14.92 -8.45
C ASP A 119 -21.83 13.78 -7.78
N GLY A 120 -21.18 12.84 -7.10
CA GLY A 120 -21.82 11.68 -6.48
C GLY A 120 -22.07 10.52 -7.45
N SER A 121 -21.92 10.72 -8.77
CA SER A 121 -22.09 9.65 -9.74
C SER A 121 -21.05 8.54 -9.52
N THR A 122 -21.48 7.30 -9.63
CA THR A 122 -20.64 6.13 -9.39
C THR A 122 -20.62 5.24 -10.62
N THR A 123 -19.45 4.69 -10.93
CA THR A 123 -19.28 3.71 -12.02
C THR A 123 -18.43 2.56 -11.53
N THR A 124 -18.86 1.34 -11.83
CA THR A 124 -18.12 0.11 -11.54
C THR A 124 -17.62 -0.49 -12.84
N ARG A 125 -16.38 -0.97 -12.84
CA ARG A 125 -15.80 -1.76 -13.93
C ARG A 125 -15.16 -3.00 -13.35
N SER A 126 -15.45 -4.15 -13.93
CA SER A 126 -14.89 -5.43 -13.54
C SER A 126 -14.46 -6.23 -14.77
N GLY A 127 -13.60 -7.21 -14.55
CA GLY A 127 -13.18 -8.15 -15.58
C GLY A 127 -12.06 -9.04 -15.08
N THR A 128 -11.61 -9.92 -15.97
CA THR A 128 -10.48 -10.81 -15.76
C THR A 128 -9.28 -10.31 -16.54
N VAL A 129 -8.10 -10.36 -15.95
CA VAL A 129 -6.83 -10.10 -16.64
C VAL A 129 -5.97 -11.36 -16.58
N THR A 130 -5.36 -11.70 -17.71
CA THR A 130 -4.40 -12.81 -17.81
C THR A 130 -3.01 -12.21 -17.97
N ARG A 131 -2.00 -12.81 -17.32
CA ARG A 131 -0.61 -12.53 -17.71
C ARG A 131 -0.31 -13.38 -18.94
N ASP A 132 -0.08 -12.72 -20.07
CA ASP A 132 0.58 -13.35 -21.21
C ASP A 132 2.08 -13.31 -20.90
N ASP A 133 2.72 -14.49 -20.83
CA ASP A 133 4.16 -14.64 -20.60
C ASP A 133 4.98 -14.33 -21.86
#